data_AF-A0A523TBA7-F1
#
_entry.id   AF-A0A523TBA7-F1
#
_cell.length_a   1.000
_cell.length_b   1.000
_cell.length_c   1.000
_cell.angle_alpha   90.00
_cell.angle_beta   90.00
_cell.angle_gamma   90.00
#
_symmetry.space_group_name_H-M   'P 1'
#
loop_
_entity.id
_entity.type
_entity.pdbx_description
1 polymer ?
#
loop_
_entity_poly.entity_id
_entity_poly.type
_entity_poly.pdbx_seq_one_letter_code
_entity_poly.pdbx_strand_id
1 'polypeptide(L)'
;MNLKKVMIKTSFLFLTLLFVTNFLQVTSSSFEDITPEEAKRRIDLDPTIFILDVRSSIEFRDGHISGAININVYYINSYAYLLPDENETGIIVYCDNGIRSKKGAEKVVNLGYTNVSNMLEGYFGWLELGYPYVTGTETSLITPTTNIGLVSIICISVIVLIIWNVKLSIKSKRV
;
A
#
# COMPACT_ATOMS: atom_id res chain seq x y z
N MET A 1 -45.93 41.21 -1.30
CA MET A 1 -44.85 40.21 -1.53
C MET A 1 -45.05 39.06 -0.55
N ASN A 2 -45.22 37.82 -1.02
CA ASN A 2 -45.60 36.69 -0.16
C ASN A 2 -44.37 36.13 0.56
N LEU A 3 -44.23 36.43 1.86
CA LEU A 3 -43.07 36.03 2.68
C LEU A 3 -42.77 34.52 2.61
N LYS A 4 -43.79 33.67 2.48
CA LYS A 4 -43.59 32.22 2.33
C LYS A 4 -42.87 31.86 1.03
N LYS A 5 -43.16 32.56 -0.07
CA LYS A 5 -42.47 32.36 -1.36
C LYS A 5 -41.02 32.87 -1.33
N VAL A 6 -40.73 33.90 -0.53
CA VAL A 6 -39.37 34.42 -0.34
C VAL A 6 -38.53 33.43 0.48
N MET A 7 -39.07 32.92 1.59
CA MET A 7 -38.39 31.91 2.43
C MET A 7 -38.07 30.61 1.68
N ILE A 8 -38.97 30.11 0.83
CA ILE A 8 -38.73 28.88 0.07
C ILE A 8 -37.60 29.07 -0.95
N LYS A 9 -37.55 30.23 -1.63
CA LYS A 9 -36.48 30.51 -2.61
C LYS A 9 -35.13 30.73 -1.94
N THR A 10 -35.09 31.43 -0.81
CA THR A 10 -33.83 31.66 -0.08
C THR A 10 -33.30 30.38 0.56
N SER A 11 -34.18 29.52 1.06
CA SER A 11 -33.81 28.21 1.61
C SER A 11 -33.27 27.26 0.54
N PHE A 12 -33.87 27.24 -0.65
CA PHE A 12 -33.37 26.43 -1.77
C PHE A 12 -31.99 26.93 -2.24
N LEU A 13 -31.80 28.25 -2.34
CA LEU A 13 -30.51 28.86 -2.70
C LEU A 13 -29.41 28.53 -1.67
N PHE A 14 -29.76 28.54 -0.39
CA PHE A 14 -28.85 28.18 0.70
C PHE A 14 -28.49 26.69 0.68
N LEU A 15 -29.45 25.82 0.40
CA LEU A 15 -29.22 24.37 0.31
C LEU A 15 -28.35 24.02 -0.91
N THR A 16 -28.58 24.68 -2.06
CA THR A 16 -27.69 24.53 -3.23
C THR A 16 -26.30 25.07 -2.97
N LEU A 17 -26.16 26.15 -2.20
CA LEU A 17 -24.87 26.71 -1.83
C LEU A 17 -24.09 25.75 -0.91
N LEU A 18 -24.77 25.11 0.05
CA LEU A 18 -24.21 24.06 0.90
C LEU A 18 -23.80 22.81 0.10
N PHE A 19 -24.56 22.44 -0.93
CA PHE A 19 -24.23 21.31 -1.80
C PHE A 19 -23.00 21.62 -2.68
N VAL A 20 -22.93 22.84 -3.24
CA VAL A 20 -21.80 23.31 -4.06
C VAL A 20 -20.51 23.42 -3.25
N THR A 21 -20.57 23.86 -1.98
CA THR A 21 -19.37 23.95 -1.12
C THR A 21 -18.80 22.57 -0.76
N ASN A 22 -19.65 21.53 -0.63
CA ASN A 22 -19.18 20.16 -0.44
C ASN A 22 -18.64 19.53 -1.73
N PHE A 23 -19.18 19.94 -2.89
CA PHE A 23 -18.71 19.47 -4.21
C PHE A 23 -17.37 20.11 -4.63
N LEU A 24 -16.98 21.24 -4.02
CA LEU A 24 -15.70 21.92 -4.27
C LEU A 24 -14.53 21.37 -3.45
N GLN A 25 -14.68 20.27 -2.71
CA GLN A 25 -13.55 19.39 -2.42
C GLN A 25 -13.22 18.55 -3.67
N VAL A 26 -12.98 19.24 -4.79
CA VAL A 26 -12.19 18.66 -5.87
C VAL A 26 -10.81 18.47 -5.27
N THR A 27 -10.56 17.24 -4.81
CA THR A 27 -9.29 16.81 -4.24
C THR A 27 -8.20 17.15 -5.25
N SER A 28 -7.38 18.15 -4.95
CA SER A 28 -6.12 18.33 -5.67
C SER A 28 -5.35 17.04 -5.46
N SER A 29 -5.31 16.19 -6.48
CA SER A 29 -4.60 14.93 -6.45
C SER A 29 -3.12 15.28 -6.39
N SER A 30 -2.56 15.31 -5.18
CA SER A 30 -1.19 15.69 -4.90
C SER A 30 -0.50 14.56 -4.17
N PHE A 31 0.71 14.22 -4.61
CA PHE A 31 1.62 13.37 -3.83
C PHE A 31 2.45 14.25 -2.88
N GLU A 32 2.97 13.64 -1.83
CA GLU A 32 3.90 14.26 -0.87
C GLU A 32 5.35 14.02 -1.29
N ASP A 33 6.21 15.05 -1.22
CA ASP A 33 7.66 14.86 -1.35
C ASP A 33 8.25 14.51 0.03
N ILE A 34 8.95 13.38 0.13
CA ILE A 34 9.56 12.89 1.38
C ILE A 34 11.06 12.62 1.20
N THR A 35 11.84 12.73 2.27
CA THR A 35 13.28 12.39 2.23
C THR A 35 13.50 10.88 2.33
N PRO A 36 14.69 10.36 1.97
CA PRO A 36 15.02 8.94 2.15
C PRO A 36 14.91 8.46 3.61
N GLU A 37 15.26 9.30 4.60
CA GLU A 37 15.10 8.98 6.03
C GLU A 37 13.62 8.77 6.40
N GLU A 38 12.75 9.66 5.91
CA GLU A 38 11.32 9.57 6.18
C GLU A 38 10.71 8.37 5.45
N ALA A 39 11.13 8.09 4.22
CA ALA A 39 10.75 6.89 3.50
C ALA A 39 11.15 5.61 4.28
N LYS A 40 12.40 5.54 4.74
CA LYS A 40 12.90 4.43 5.56
C LYS A 40 12.08 4.27 6.84
N ARG A 41 11.81 5.37 7.54
CA ARG A 41 11.00 5.37 8.77
C ARG A 41 9.59 4.83 8.51
N ARG A 42 8.93 5.26 7.44
CA ARG A 42 7.58 4.79 7.06
C ARG A 42 7.59 3.31 6.72
N ILE A 43 8.55 2.85 5.90
CA ILE A 43 8.71 1.44 5.51
C ILE A 43 8.95 0.54 6.74
N ASP A 44 9.76 0.99 7.70
CA ASP A 44 10.04 0.23 8.91
C ASP A 44 8.83 0.12 9.86
N LEU A 45 7.99 1.15 9.88
CA LEU A 45 6.78 1.18 10.72
C LEU A 45 5.62 0.41 10.10
N ASP A 46 5.52 0.44 8.77
CA ASP A 46 4.45 -0.18 8.01
C ASP A 46 5.01 -1.00 6.84
N PRO A 47 5.21 -2.32 7.03
CA PRO A 47 5.71 -3.21 6.00
C PRO A 47 4.70 -3.46 4.88
N THR A 48 3.46 -2.94 4.98
CA THR A 48 2.47 -3.03 3.90
C THR A 48 2.66 -1.96 2.83
N ILE A 49 3.44 -0.90 3.10
CA ILE A 49 3.72 0.16 2.13
C ILE A 49 4.26 -0.43 0.83
N PHE A 50 3.65 0.00 -0.27
CA PHE A 50 4.07 -0.41 -1.59
C PHE A 50 5.21 0.48 -2.07
N ILE A 51 6.37 -0.13 -2.30
CA ILE A 51 7.57 0.58 -2.74
C ILE A 51 7.69 0.41 -4.27
N LEU A 52 7.62 1.51 -5.01
CA LEU A 52 7.64 1.53 -6.46
C LEU A 52 8.95 2.10 -7.00
N ASP A 53 9.77 1.26 -7.63
CA ASP A 53 10.96 1.69 -8.36
C ASP A 53 10.59 1.97 -9.82
N VAL A 54 10.72 3.23 -10.26
CA VAL A 54 10.36 3.64 -11.62
C VAL A 54 11.53 3.70 -12.61
N ARG A 55 12.68 3.15 -12.24
CA ARG A 55 13.87 3.06 -13.10
C ARG A 55 13.76 1.93 -14.13
N SER A 56 14.79 1.77 -14.95
CA SER A 56 14.89 0.60 -15.84
C SER A 56 15.10 -0.68 -15.04
N SER A 57 14.74 -1.81 -15.65
CA SER A 57 14.95 -3.13 -15.06
C SER A 57 16.42 -3.48 -14.84
N ILE A 58 17.33 -2.85 -15.60
CA ILE A 58 18.78 -3.00 -15.45
C ILE A 58 19.22 -2.32 -14.15
N GLU A 59 18.85 -1.06 -13.95
CA GLU A 59 19.17 -0.30 -12.73
C GLU A 59 18.59 -0.99 -11.48
N PHE A 60 17.35 -1.47 -11.57
CA PHE A 60 16.71 -2.22 -10.49
C PHE A 60 17.46 -3.51 -10.16
N ARG A 61 17.84 -4.29 -11.17
CA ARG A 61 18.60 -5.54 -10.99
C ARG A 61 19.98 -5.28 -10.40
N ASP A 62 20.62 -4.18 -10.76
CA ASP A 62 21.94 -3.83 -10.24
C ASP A 62 21.89 -3.37 -8.77
N GLY A 63 20.72 -2.87 -8.32
CA GLY A 63 20.40 -2.72 -6.91
C GLY A 63 19.12 -1.94 -6.66
N HIS A 64 18.32 -2.35 -5.67
CA HIS A 64 17.03 -1.74 -5.33
C HIS A 64 16.68 -1.90 -3.85
N ILE A 65 15.70 -1.11 -3.37
CA ILE A 65 15.17 -1.21 -2.01
C ILE A 65 14.45 -2.55 -1.86
N SER A 66 14.72 -3.28 -0.77
CA SER A 66 14.10 -4.59 -0.52
C SER A 66 12.57 -4.51 -0.55
N GLY A 67 11.92 -5.40 -1.30
CA GLY A 67 10.47 -5.44 -1.45
C GLY A 67 9.90 -4.46 -2.48
N ALA A 68 10.75 -3.69 -3.17
CA ALA A 68 10.30 -2.80 -4.23
C ALA A 68 9.81 -3.56 -5.47
N ILE A 69 8.77 -3.05 -6.10
CA ILE A 69 8.28 -3.50 -7.41
C ILE A 69 8.79 -2.55 -8.48
N ASN A 70 9.39 -3.08 -9.54
CA ASN A 70 9.87 -2.28 -10.65
C ASN A 70 8.78 -2.09 -11.71
N ILE A 71 8.37 -0.85 -11.93
CA ILE A 71 7.57 -0.45 -13.09
C ILE A 71 8.19 0.82 -13.65
N ASN A 72 8.91 0.68 -14.76
CA ASN A 72 9.53 1.83 -15.39
C ASN A 72 8.52 2.96 -15.63
N VAL A 73 8.91 4.21 -15.37
CA VAL A 73 8.05 5.39 -15.45
C VAL A 73 7.24 5.48 -16.74
N TYR A 74 7.77 5.01 -17.87
CA TYR A 74 7.08 5.05 -19.16
C TYR A 74 5.89 4.08 -19.25
N TYR A 75 5.90 3.02 -18.46
CA TYR A 75 4.93 1.93 -18.54
C TYR A 75 3.92 1.89 -17.38
N ILE A 76 3.98 2.78 -16.40
CA ILE A 76 3.07 2.79 -15.22
C ILE A 76 1.60 2.60 -15.62
N ASN A 77 1.09 3.38 -16.59
CA ASN A 77 -0.31 3.26 -17.01
C ASN A 77 -0.64 1.90 -17.63
N SER A 78 0.31 1.28 -18.35
CA SER A 78 0.14 -0.03 -18.97
C SER A 78 0.19 -1.17 -17.96
N TYR A 79 0.84 -0.97 -16.82
CA TYR A 79 1.01 -1.94 -15.75
C TYR A 79 0.31 -1.51 -14.45
N ALA A 80 -0.72 -0.67 -14.56
CA ALA A 80 -1.47 -0.19 -13.39
C ALA A 80 -2.07 -1.34 -12.56
N TYR A 81 -2.35 -2.49 -13.18
CA TYR A 81 -2.83 -3.71 -12.52
C TYR A 81 -1.82 -4.34 -11.54
N LEU A 82 -0.56 -3.90 -11.55
CA LEU A 82 0.46 -4.32 -10.58
C LEU A 82 0.53 -3.41 -9.35
N LEU A 83 -0.14 -2.25 -9.38
CA LEU A 83 -0.25 -1.38 -8.23
C LEU A 83 -1.24 -1.97 -7.21
N PRO A 84 -1.11 -1.65 -5.91
CA PRO A 84 -2.01 -2.16 -4.88
C PRO A 84 -3.42 -1.58 -5.05
N ASP A 85 -4.40 -2.05 -4.28
CA ASP A 85 -5.73 -1.45 -4.28
C ASP A 85 -5.67 0.03 -3.85
N GLU A 86 -6.38 0.88 -4.60
CA GLU A 86 -6.27 2.36 -4.62
C GLU A 86 -6.45 3.08 -3.27
N ASN A 87 -7.09 2.44 -2.30
CA ASN A 87 -7.53 3.08 -1.05
C ASN A 87 -6.95 2.46 0.23
N GLU A 88 -6.12 1.41 0.14
CA GLU A 88 -5.69 0.66 1.34
C GLU A 88 -4.20 0.81 1.65
N THR A 89 -3.36 1.07 0.66
CA THR A 89 -1.90 0.98 0.81
C THR A 89 -1.21 2.28 0.38
N GLY A 90 -0.34 2.81 1.25
CA GLY A 90 0.53 3.93 0.89
C GLY A 90 1.56 3.52 -0.16
N ILE A 91 1.79 4.38 -1.15
CA ILE A 91 2.75 4.15 -2.24
C ILE A 91 3.92 5.11 -2.10
N ILE A 92 5.14 4.59 -1.97
CA ILE A 92 6.37 5.37 -2.05
C ILE A 92 7.02 5.11 -3.40
N VAL A 93 7.15 6.15 -4.22
CA VAL A 93 7.74 6.09 -5.56
C VAL A 93 9.15 6.66 -5.52
N TYR A 94 10.12 5.92 -6.07
CA TYR A 94 11.50 6.39 -6.15
C TYR A 94 12.15 6.06 -7.50
N CYS A 95 13.21 6.82 -7.81
CA CYS A 95 14.10 6.55 -8.93
C CYS A 95 15.55 6.76 -8.49
N ASP A 96 16.49 7.21 -9.33
CA ASP A 96 17.85 7.47 -8.86
C ASP A 96 17.96 8.67 -7.93
N ASN A 97 17.33 9.79 -8.29
CA ASN A 97 17.56 11.10 -7.68
C ASN A 97 16.28 11.95 -7.47
N GLY A 98 15.09 11.35 -7.58
CA GLY A 98 13.82 12.03 -7.39
C GLY A 98 13.16 12.61 -8.67
N ILE A 99 13.87 12.72 -9.80
CA ILE A 99 13.34 13.38 -11.01
C ILE A 99 12.30 12.52 -11.74
N ARG A 100 12.64 11.26 -12.04
CA ARG A 100 11.71 10.33 -12.71
C ARG A 100 10.56 9.91 -11.80
N SER A 101 10.80 9.79 -10.49
CA SER A 101 9.79 9.39 -9.51
C SER A 101 8.75 10.46 -9.29
N LYS A 102 9.09 11.75 -9.40
CA LYS A 102 8.09 12.82 -9.43
C LYS A 102 7.04 12.60 -10.53
N LYS A 103 7.49 12.34 -11.76
CA LYS A 103 6.59 11.98 -12.89
C LYS A 103 5.86 10.66 -12.65
N GLY A 104 6.50 9.71 -11.97
CA GLY A 104 5.88 8.45 -11.59
C GLY A 104 4.72 8.65 -10.61
N ALA A 105 4.96 9.42 -9.54
CA ALA A 105 3.96 9.78 -8.55
C ALA A 105 2.79 10.55 -9.18
N GLU A 106 3.05 11.51 -10.07
CA GLU A 106 2.01 12.19 -10.86
C GLU A 106 1.14 11.18 -11.63
N LYS A 107 1.74 10.18 -12.28
CA LYS A 107 0.98 9.15 -13.00
C LYS A 107 0.15 8.29 -12.06
N VAL A 108 0.72 7.84 -10.94
CA VAL A 108 0.00 7.03 -9.94
C VAL A 108 -1.18 7.80 -9.36
N VAL A 109 -0.97 9.07 -9.02
CA VAL A 109 -2.04 9.97 -8.55
C VAL A 109 -3.13 10.15 -9.60
N ASN A 110 -2.76 10.32 -10.88
CA ASN A 110 -3.73 10.41 -11.99
C ASN A 110 -4.51 9.11 -12.23
N LEU A 111 -4.07 7.97 -11.70
CA LEU A 111 -4.80 6.71 -11.72
C LEU A 111 -5.83 6.61 -10.58
N GLY A 112 -5.91 7.58 -9.68
CA GLY A 112 -6.91 7.63 -8.59
C GLY A 112 -6.34 7.43 -7.18
N TYR A 113 -5.05 7.10 -7.08
CA TYR A 113 -4.39 6.88 -5.79
C TYR A 113 -4.25 8.19 -5.00
N THR A 114 -4.63 8.15 -3.73
CA THR A 114 -4.64 9.33 -2.85
C THR A 114 -3.50 9.37 -1.84
N ASN A 115 -2.92 8.20 -1.51
CA ASN A 115 -1.80 8.09 -0.56
C ASN A 115 -0.49 7.76 -1.30
N VAL A 116 0.08 8.79 -1.94
CA VAL A 116 1.29 8.65 -2.76
C VAL A 116 2.36 9.61 -2.27
N SER A 117 3.59 9.11 -2.14
CA SER A 117 4.78 9.89 -1.81
C SER A 117 5.87 9.71 -2.86
N ASN A 118 6.53 10.80 -3.25
CA ASN A 118 7.74 10.81 -4.05
C ASN A 118 8.95 10.90 -3.12
N MET A 119 9.86 9.93 -3.20
CA MET A 119 11.11 9.97 -2.44
C MET A 119 12.14 10.87 -3.14
N LEU A 120 12.43 12.00 -2.52
CA LEU A 120 13.51 12.91 -2.91
C LEU A 120 14.86 12.21 -2.81
N GLU A 121 15.83 12.63 -3.63
CA GLU A 121 17.18 12.05 -3.71
C GLU A 121 17.24 10.56 -4.13
N GLY A 122 16.08 9.90 -4.22
CA GLY A 122 15.90 8.57 -4.78
C GLY A 122 16.80 7.52 -4.13
N TYR A 123 17.20 6.56 -4.94
CA TYR A 123 18.07 5.47 -4.59
C TYR A 123 19.48 5.94 -4.17
N PHE A 124 19.98 7.05 -4.73
CA PHE A 124 21.29 7.57 -4.33
C PHE A 124 21.29 8.10 -2.90
N GLY A 125 20.27 8.87 -2.50
CA GLY A 125 20.12 9.32 -1.12
C GLY A 125 19.95 8.13 -0.15
N TRP A 126 19.20 7.10 -0.57
CA TRP A 126 19.10 5.85 0.21
C TRP A 126 20.47 5.18 0.44
N LEU A 127 21.31 5.12 -0.58
CA LEU A 127 22.67 4.56 -0.47
C LEU A 127 23.61 5.44 0.35
N GLU A 128 23.52 6.77 0.21
CA GLU A 128 24.36 7.72 0.97
C GLU A 128 24.15 7.59 2.48
N LEU A 129 22.92 7.31 2.90
CA LEU A 129 22.56 7.05 4.30
C LEU A 129 22.93 5.64 4.78
N GLY A 130 23.49 4.78 3.91
CA GLY A 130 23.91 3.43 4.24
C GLY A 130 22.76 2.46 4.50
N TYR A 131 21.57 2.71 3.95
CA TYR A 131 20.42 1.84 4.12
C TYR A 131 20.53 0.55 3.30
N PRO A 132 19.91 -0.55 3.76
CA PRO A 132 20.02 -1.84 3.09
C PRO A 132 19.34 -1.81 1.71
N TYR A 133 19.96 -2.48 0.75
CA TYR A 133 19.44 -2.72 -0.58
C TYR A 133 19.72 -4.17 -0.98
N VAL A 134 19.04 -4.65 -2.01
CA VAL A 134 19.21 -5.99 -2.58
C VAL A 134 19.56 -5.87 -4.06
N THR A 135 20.12 -6.93 -4.64
CA THR A 135 20.44 -6.99 -6.08
C THR A 135 19.71 -8.17 -6.71
N GLY A 136 19.75 -8.27 -8.04
CA GLY A 136 19.00 -9.26 -8.79
C GLY A 136 17.53 -8.88 -8.98
N THR A 137 16.71 -9.85 -9.37
CA THR A 137 15.26 -9.68 -9.51
C THR A 137 14.51 -10.27 -8.32
N GLU A 138 15.18 -10.40 -7.17
CA GLU A 138 14.74 -11.21 -6.03
C GLU A 138 13.31 -10.83 -5.59
N THR A 139 12.34 -11.63 -6.05
CA THR A 139 11.54 -12.39 -5.09
C THR A 139 12.57 -13.18 -4.30
N SER A 140 12.95 -12.68 -3.13
CA SER A 140 13.84 -13.42 -2.26
C SER A 140 13.29 -14.82 -2.14
N LEU A 141 14.17 -15.81 -2.22
CA LEU A 141 13.88 -17.15 -1.77
C LEU A 141 13.21 -17.03 -0.39
N ILE A 142 11.88 -17.04 -0.37
CA ILE A 142 11.15 -17.83 0.59
C ILE A 142 11.70 -19.22 0.30
N THR A 143 12.83 -19.56 0.93
CA THR A 143 12.89 -20.90 1.45
C THR A 143 11.61 -20.99 2.26
N PRO A 144 10.66 -21.87 1.92
CA PRO A 144 9.73 -22.28 2.94
C PRO A 144 10.65 -22.87 4.00
N THR A 145 11.05 -22.08 5.00
CA THR A 145 11.35 -22.67 6.29
C THR A 145 10.04 -23.33 6.62
N THR A 146 10.03 -24.64 6.37
CA THR A 146 8.90 -25.52 6.49
C THR A 146 8.49 -25.49 7.95
N ASN A 147 7.70 -24.50 8.34
CA ASN A 147 6.84 -24.58 9.50
C ASN A 147 5.42 -25.00 9.10
N ILE A 148 5.35 -25.77 8.02
CA ILE A 148 4.24 -26.68 7.70
C ILE A 148 4.28 -27.93 8.60
N GLY A 149 5.25 -28.01 9.52
CA GLY A 149 5.36 -29.08 10.51
C GLY A 149 4.54 -28.86 11.79
N LEU A 150 4.37 -27.63 12.30
CA LEU A 150 3.75 -27.45 13.62
C LEU A 150 2.25 -27.16 13.57
N VAL A 151 1.74 -26.46 12.55
CA VAL A 151 0.30 -26.14 12.48
C VAL A 151 -0.53 -27.41 12.18
N SER A 152 0.00 -28.35 11.39
CA SER A 152 -0.66 -29.65 11.17
C SER A 152 -0.60 -30.57 12.39
N ILE A 153 0.51 -30.57 13.15
CA ILE A 153 0.65 -31.41 14.35
C ILE A 153 -0.23 -30.88 15.50
N ILE A 154 -0.33 -29.55 15.67
CA ILE A 154 -1.24 -28.95 16.67
C ILE A 154 -2.70 -29.25 16.31
N CYS A 155 -3.09 -29.18 15.03
CA CYS A 155 -4.44 -29.56 14.61
C CYS A 155 -4.75 -31.05 14.85
N ILE A 156 -3.81 -31.96 14.53
CA ILE A 156 -4.04 -33.41 14.74
C ILE A 156 -4.10 -33.75 16.23
N SER A 157 -3.23 -33.16 17.06
CA SER A 157 -3.24 -33.41 18.51
C SER A 157 -4.50 -32.88 19.20
N VAL A 158 -5.01 -31.71 18.81
CA VAL A 158 -6.29 -31.18 19.30
C VAL A 158 -7.46 -32.06 18.87
N ILE A 159 -7.49 -32.53 17.61
CA ILE A 159 -8.54 -33.43 17.11
C ILE A 159 -8.53 -34.77 17.84
N VAL A 160 -7.35 -35.37 18.09
CA VAL A 160 -7.23 -36.62 18.85
C VAL A 160 -7.69 -36.44 20.30
N LEU A 161 -7.38 -35.31 20.95
CA LEU A 161 -7.85 -35.00 22.30
C LEU A 161 -9.37 -34.78 22.36
N ILE A 162 -9.96 -34.14 21.34
CA ILE A 162 -11.42 -33.97 21.25
C ILE A 162 -12.10 -35.33 21.07
N ILE A 163 -11.60 -36.19 20.17
CA ILE A 163 -12.14 -37.53 19.94
C ILE A 163 -12.03 -38.40 21.21
N TRP A 164 -10.90 -38.32 21.93
CA TRP A 164 -10.70 -39.03 23.18
C TRP A 164 -11.66 -38.56 24.28
N ASN A 165 -11.84 -37.25 24.45
CA ASN A 165 -12.78 -36.69 25.43
C ASN A 165 -14.24 -37.06 25.14
N VAL A 166 -14.65 -37.04 23.87
CA VAL A 166 -16.00 -37.49 23.47
C VAL A 166 -16.19 -38.97 23.81
N LYS A 167 -15.19 -39.81 23.57
CA LYS A 167 -15.26 -41.25 23.87
C LYS A 167 -15.33 -41.54 25.38
N LEU A 168 -14.62 -40.77 26.20
CA LEU A 168 -14.71 -40.85 27.67
C LEU A 168 -16.09 -40.43 28.18
N SER A 169 -16.67 -39.34 27.64
CA SER A 169 -18.01 -38.87 28.01
C SER A 169 -19.11 -39.90 27.70
N ILE A 170 -19.03 -40.58 26.57
CA ILE A 170 -20.00 -41.63 26.18
C ILE A 170 -19.89 -42.87 27.08
N LYS A 171 -18.70 -43.18 27.62
CA LYS A 171 -18.50 -44.34 28.51
C LYS A 171 -18.99 -44.08 29.93
N SER A 172 -18.97 -42.82 30.40
CA SER A 172 -19.45 -42.46 31.74
C SER A 172 -20.99 -42.38 31.86
N LYS A 173 -21.73 -42.25 30.74
CA LYS A 173 -23.20 -42.24 30.72
C LYS A 173 -23.83 -43.63 30.54
N ARG A 174 -23.02 -44.69 30.53
CA ARG A 174 -23.45 -46.08 30.29
C ARG A 174 -23.20 -46.99 31.51
N VAL A 175 -23.29 -46.40 32.71
CA VAL A 175 -23.35 -47.06 34.02
C VAL A 175 -24.55 -46.50 34.75
#